data_AF-A0A536Z8J2-F1
#
_entry.id   AF-A0A536Z8J2-F1
#
_cell.length_a   1.000
_cell.length_b   1.000
_cell.length_c   1.000
_cell.angle_alpha   90.00
_cell.angle_beta   90.00
_cell.angle_gamma   90.00
#
_symmetry.space_group_name_H-M   'P 1'
#
loop_
_entity.id
_entity.type
_entity.pdbx_description
1 polymer ?
#
loop_
_entity_poly.entity_id
_entity_poly.type
_entity_poly.pdbx_seq_one_letter_code
_entity_poly.pdbx_strand_id
1 'polypeptide(L)'
;ASLQRRFVTTYDAELVNRRDELLRAVADADALIVRNKTRVDSELVAAASKLRIVGRLGVGLDNIDLPACEARGIQVIPATGANALAVAEYVISTAMLLLRGAYASTPAVAAGEWPRASLANGRELAGKTLGVVGFGSIGRQTTHLGRALGMSVIAFDAQ
;
A
#
# COMPACT_ATOMS: atom_id res chain seq x y z
N ALA A 1 6.52 15.96 9.52
CA ALA A 1 6.72 17.35 9.97
C ALA A 1 5.48 18.29 9.80
N SER A 2 4.39 17.90 9.13
CA SER A 2 3.24 18.82 8.92
C SER A 2 2.26 18.91 10.12
N LEU A 3 1.88 17.77 10.72
CA LEU A 3 0.82 17.74 11.75
C LEU A 3 1.26 18.34 13.09
N GLN A 4 2.47 18.02 13.57
CA GLN A 4 3.04 18.56 14.81
C GLN A 4 3.13 20.09 14.85
N ARG A 5 3.16 20.76 13.68
CA ARG A 5 3.15 22.23 13.60
C ARG A 5 1.79 22.85 13.86
N ARG A 6 0.72 22.08 13.75
CA ARG A 6 -0.68 22.55 13.79
C ARG A 6 -1.51 21.91 14.90
N PHE A 7 -1.09 20.74 15.40
CA PHE A 7 -1.83 19.94 16.36
C PHE A 7 -0.90 19.35 17.40
N VAL A 8 -1.39 19.22 18.64
CA VAL A 8 -0.75 18.40 19.67
C VAL A 8 -0.72 16.96 19.16
N THR A 9 0.48 16.44 18.92
CA THR A 9 0.66 15.16 18.21
C THR A 9 1.57 14.26 19.03
N THR A 10 1.02 13.13 19.47
CA THR A 10 1.79 12.01 20.01
C THR A 10 2.21 11.11 18.86
N TYR A 11 3.51 10.98 18.61
CA TYR A 11 4.06 10.03 17.64
C TYR A 11 4.92 9.01 18.36
N ASP A 12 4.51 7.75 18.29
CA ASP A 12 5.21 6.63 18.89
C ASP A 12 4.94 5.38 18.05
N ALA A 13 6.00 4.88 17.39
CA ALA A 13 5.90 3.74 16.48
C ALA A 13 5.66 2.40 17.22
N GLU A 14 6.01 2.33 18.50
CA GLU A 14 5.96 1.14 19.33
C GLU A 14 4.73 1.12 20.25
N LEU A 15 3.96 2.21 20.31
CA LEU A 15 2.72 2.28 21.10
C LEU A 15 1.72 1.17 20.75
N VAL A 16 1.75 0.69 19.50
CA VAL A 16 0.97 -0.47 19.05
C VAL A 16 1.23 -1.74 19.87
N ASN A 17 2.43 -1.88 20.44
CA ASN A 17 2.82 -3.04 21.24
C ASN A 17 2.47 -2.87 22.73
N ARG A 18 2.00 -1.70 23.16
CA ARG A 18 1.68 -1.35 24.55
C ARG A 18 0.22 -0.97 24.68
N ARG A 19 -0.64 -1.98 24.74
CA ARG A 19 -2.10 -1.82 24.63
C ARG A 19 -2.68 -0.82 25.64
N ASP A 20 -2.34 -0.95 26.92
CA ASP A 20 -2.87 -0.06 27.97
C ASP A 20 -2.47 1.40 27.76
N GLU A 21 -1.24 1.63 27.30
CA GLU A 21 -0.76 2.98 26.97
C GLU A 21 -1.49 3.55 25.75
N LEU A 22 -1.76 2.72 24.73
CA LEU A 22 -2.55 3.10 23.57
C LEU A 22 -3.97 3.50 23.96
N LEU A 23 -4.64 2.71 24.82
CA LEU A 23 -5.98 3.00 25.31
C LEU A 23 -6.03 4.31 26.10
N ARG A 24 -5.03 4.57 26.95
CA ARG A 24 -4.90 5.86 27.66
C ARG A 24 -4.66 7.02 26.71
N ALA A 25 -3.77 6.84 25.73
CA ALA A 25 -3.43 7.91 24.78
C ALA A 25 -4.62 8.30 23.87
N VAL A 26 -5.45 7.32 23.46
CA VAL A 26 -6.60 7.60 22.59
C VAL A 26 -7.79 8.23 23.35
N ALA A 27 -7.84 8.08 24.68
CA ALA A 27 -8.97 8.56 25.48
C ALA A 27 -9.25 10.05 25.28
N ASP A 28 -8.19 10.84 25.11
CA ASP A 28 -8.24 12.30 24.91
C ASP A 28 -7.97 12.77 23.47
N ALA A 29 -7.78 11.85 22.53
CA ALA A 29 -7.42 12.20 21.15
C ALA A 29 -8.66 12.52 20.29
N ASP A 30 -8.65 13.64 19.57
CA ASP A 30 -9.67 13.97 18.56
C ASP A 30 -9.54 13.13 17.28
N ALA A 31 -8.30 12.73 16.96
CA ALA A 31 -7.94 12.02 15.74
C ALA A 31 -6.89 10.93 16.02
N LEU A 32 -7.04 9.79 15.36
CA LEU A 32 -6.10 8.68 15.42
C LEU A 32 -5.61 8.35 14.01
N ILE A 33 -4.30 8.25 13.81
CA ILE A 33 -3.71 7.86 12.52
C ILE A 33 -2.99 6.53 12.70
N VAL A 34 -3.40 5.50 11.94
CA VAL A 34 -2.89 4.14 12.06
C VAL A 34 -2.36 3.58 10.75
N ARG A 35 -1.55 2.53 10.89
CA ARG A 35 -1.14 1.61 9.80
C ARG A 35 -1.66 0.19 10.11
N ASN A 36 -1.10 -0.81 9.44
CA ASN A 36 -1.58 -2.19 9.45
C ASN A 36 -1.52 -2.89 10.82
N LYS A 37 -0.57 -2.51 11.69
CA LYS A 37 -0.32 -3.22 12.96
C LYS A 37 -1.35 -2.86 14.04
N THR A 38 -1.77 -1.60 14.11
CA THR A 38 -2.66 -1.13 15.18
C THR A 38 -4.07 -1.65 14.97
N ARG A 39 -4.59 -2.40 15.95
CA ARG A 39 -5.97 -2.87 15.96
C ARG A 39 -6.87 -1.80 16.59
N VAL A 40 -7.74 -1.23 15.77
CA VAL A 40 -8.80 -0.29 16.18
C VAL A 40 -10.07 -1.11 16.36
N ASP A 41 -10.09 -1.93 17.41
CA ASP A 41 -11.20 -2.81 17.76
C ASP A 41 -12.21 -2.09 18.68
N SER A 42 -13.27 -2.78 19.09
CA SER A 42 -14.33 -2.21 19.92
C SER A 42 -13.83 -1.71 21.28
N GLU A 43 -12.79 -2.30 21.86
CA GLU A 43 -12.20 -1.86 23.14
C GLU A 43 -11.51 -0.50 22.97
N LEU A 44 -10.67 -0.36 21.94
CA LEU A 44 -10.01 0.92 21.66
C LEU A 44 -11.06 1.98 21.32
N VAL A 45 -12.03 1.63 20.49
CA VAL A 45 -13.13 2.51 20.14
C VAL A 45 -13.91 2.91 21.39
N ALA A 46 -14.13 2.04 22.37
CA ALA A 46 -14.80 2.37 23.63
C ALA A 46 -13.98 3.31 24.52
N ALA A 47 -12.67 3.08 24.64
CA ALA A 47 -11.76 3.94 25.41
C ALA A 47 -11.63 5.37 24.82
N ALA A 48 -11.83 5.52 23.52
CA ALA A 48 -11.65 6.76 22.78
C ALA A 48 -12.83 7.75 22.97
N SER A 49 -12.86 8.47 24.09
CA SER A 49 -14.01 9.31 24.47
C SER A 49 -14.25 10.51 23.54
N LYS A 50 -13.19 11.11 22.98
CA LYS A 50 -13.24 12.31 22.13
C LYS A 50 -12.99 12.05 20.65
N LEU A 51 -12.67 10.81 20.28
CA LEU A 51 -12.24 10.48 18.93
C LEU A 51 -13.35 10.73 17.92
N ARG A 52 -13.02 11.46 16.86
CA ARG A 52 -13.96 11.81 15.77
C ARG A 52 -13.58 11.16 14.45
N ILE A 53 -12.30 10.85 14.27
CA ILE A 53 -11.76 10.40 12.99
C ILE A 53 -10.60 9.43 13.17
N VAL A 54 -10.59 8.36 12.37
CA VAL A 54 -9.47 7.44 12.20
C VAL A 54 -8.95 7.54 10.77
N GLY A 55 -7.73 8.07 10.62
CA GLY A 55 -7.01 8.06 9.36
C GLY A 55 -6.23 6.75 9.19
N ARG A 56 -6.52 6.00 8.13
CA ARG A 56 -5.82 4.75 7.83
C ARG A 56 -4.83 4.97 6.69
N LEU A 57 -3.54 4.88 7.00
CA LEU A 57 -2.45 5.01 6.02
C LEU A 57 -2.28 3.72 5.18
N GLY A 58 -3.26 3.50 4.32
CA GLY A 58 -3.36 2.49 3.27
C GLY A 58 -4.83 2.19 2.96
N VAL A 59 -5.10 1.26 2.03
CA VAL A 59 -6.46 1.02 1.51
C VAL A 59 -7.27 0.02 2.36
N GLY A 60 -6.70 -1.13 2.70
CA GLY A 60 -7.41 -2.16 3.48
C GLY A 60 -7.80 -1.69 4.88
N LEU A 61 -8.97 -2.11 5.36
CA LEU A 61 -9.57 -1.70 6.63
C LEU A 61 -9.70 -2.87 7.63
N ASP A 62 -9.07 -4.01 7.35
CA ASP A 62 -9.18 -5.27 8.11
C ASP A 62 -8.73 -5.16 9.57
N ASN A 63 -8.05 -4.07 9.93
CA ASN A 63 -7.56 -3.79 11.28
C ASN A 63 -8.44 -2.78 12.05
N ILE A 64 -9.60 -2.42 11.51
CA ILE A 64 -10.54 -1.45 12.09
C ILE A 64 -11.93 -2.06 12.18
N ASP A 65 -12.52 -2.04 13.37
CA ASP A 65 -13.92 -2.37 13.61
C ASP A 65 -14.80 -1.21 13.11
N LEU A 66 -15.17 -1.29 11.83
CA LEU A 66 -16.00 -0.29 11.17
C LEU A 66 -17.38 -0.14 11.83
N PRO A 67 -18.11 -1.23 12.17
CA PRO A 67 -19.37 -1.12 12.91
C PRO A 67 -19.24 -0.36 14.24
N ALA A 68 -18.21 -0.65 15.05
CA ALA A 68 -18.02 0.06 16.32
C ALA A 68 -17.71 1.55 16.10
N CYS A 69 -16.88 1.87 15.10
CA CYS A 69 -16.59 3.25 14.73
C CYS A 69 -17.86 3.99 14.30
N GLU A 70 -18.67 3.38 13.42
CA GLU A 70 -19.91 3.93 12.90
C GLU A 70 -20.94 4.18 14.02
N ALA A 71 -21.12 3.22 14.93
CA ALA A 71 -22.03 3.35 16.08
C ALA A 71 -21.66 4.52 17.00
N ARG A 72 -20.39 4.94 17.01
CA ARG A 72 -19.91 6.10 17.77
C ARG A 72 -19.78 7.39 16.93
N GLY A 73 -20.17 7.37 15.65
CA GLY A 73 -20.03 8.51 14.75
C GLY A 73 -18.58 8.84 14.39
N ILE A 74 -17.66 7.88 14.52
CA ILE A 74 -16.24 8.04 14.20
C ILE A 74 -16.05 7.79 12.70
N GLN A 75 -15.56 8.79 11.98
CA GLN A 75 -15.28 8.64 10.55
C GLN A 75 -13.99 7.87 10.32
N VAL A 76 -14.00 6.91 9.40
CA VAL A 76 -12.80 6.17 8.99
C VAL A 76 -12.42 6.60 7.58
N ILE A 77 -11.21 7.16 7.44
CA ILE A 77 -10.70 7.65 6.14
C ILE A 77 -9.51 6.80 5.70
N PRO A 78 -9.68 5.88 4.72
CA PRO A 78 -8.58 5.17 4.09
C PRO A 78 -7.80 6.07 3.12
N ALA A 79 -6.52 5.74 2.91
CA ALA A 79 -5.68 6.38 1.88
C ALA A 79 -5.94 5.77 0.49
N THR A 80 -7.19 5.78 0.04
CA THR A 80 -7.62 5.18 -1.22
C THR A 80 -6.86 5.77 -2.41
N GLY A 81 -6.21 4.91 -3.19
CA GLY A 81 -5.48 5.31 -4.40
C GLY A 81 -4.12 5.98 -4.16
N ALA A 82 -3.75 6.28 -2.92
CA ALA A 82 -2.53 7.04 -2.60
C ALA A 82 -1.24 6.38 -3.08
N ASN A 83 -1.22 5.04 -3.18
CA ASN A 83 -0.09 4.26 -3.67
C ASN A 83 -0.34 3.60 -5.04
N ALA A 84 -1.44 3.92 -5.72
CA ALA A 84 -1.84 3.19 -6.92
C ALA A 84 -0.78 3.24 -8.03
N LEU A 85 -0.22 4.42 -8.29
CA LEU A 85 0.84 4.61 -9.27
C LEU A 85 2.12 3.86 -8.88
N ALA A 86 2.58 4.03 -7.63
CA ALA A 86 3.79 3.38 -7.15
C ALA A 86 3.72 1.85 -7.27
N VAL A 87 2.56 1.26 -6.97
CA VAL A 87 2.35 -0.19 -7.15
C VAL A 87 2.31 -0.57 -8.63
N ALA A 88 1.66 0.23 -9.49
CA ALA A 88 1.63 -0.03 -10.93
C ALA A 88 3.04 0.02 -11.55
N GLU A 89 3.85 1.01 -11.20
CA GLU A 89 5.26 1.13 -11.62
C GLU A 89 6.08 -0.08 -11.16
N TYR A 90 5.90 -0.51 -9.92
CA TYR A 90 6.55 -1.71 -9.38
C TYR A 90 6.18 -2.97 -10.18
N VAL A 91 4.90 -3.17 -10.50
CA VAL A 91 4.43 -4.34 -11.26
C VAL A 91 5.06 -4.37 -12.65
N ILE A 92 5.02 -3.25 -13.38
CA ILE A 92 5.59 -3.14 -14.72
C ILE A 92 7.11 -3.35 -14.69
N SER A 93 7.81 -2.71 -13.75
CA SER A 93 9.26 -2.85 -13.59
C SER A 93 9.65 -4.31 -13.29
N THR A 94 8.89 -4.97 -12.42
CA THR A 94 9.12 -6.38 -12.07
C THR A 94 8.89 -7.28 -13.27
N ALA A 95 7.83 -7.04 -14.06
CA ALA A 95 7.56 -7.79 -15.28
C ALA A 95 8.72 -7.66 -16.30
N MET A 96 9.26 -6.44 -16.48
CA MET A 96 10.45 -6.22 -17.31
C MET A 96 11.66 -7.00 -16.79
N LEU A 97 11.97 -6.89 -15.50
CA LEU A 97 13.12 -7.57 -14.90
C LEU A 97 13.04 -9.09 -15.05
N LEU A 98 11.86 -9.68 -14.81
CA LEU A 98 11.63 -11.11 -14.93
C LEU A 98 11.73 -11.60 -16.38
N LEU A 99 11.16 -10.86 -17.33
CA LEU A 99 11.25 -11.22 -18.74
C LEU A 99 12.68 -11.12 -19.27
N ARG A 100 13.45 -10.14 -18.78
CA ARG A 100 14.86 -9.97 -19.15
C ARG A 100 15.80 -10.98 -18.48
N GLY A 101 15.44 -11.54 -17.33
CA GLY A 101 16.30 -12.44 -16.55
C GLY A 101 17.56 -11.77 -15.98
N ALA A 102 17.64 -10.44 -16.05
CA ALA A 102 18.84 -9.68 -15.70
C ALA A 102 19.10 -9.64 -14.19
N TYR A 103 18.06 -9.80 -13.37
CA TYR A 103 18.15 -9.70 -11.91
C TYR A 103 19.25 -10.62 -11.33
N ALA A 104 19.32 -11.86 -11.80
CA ALA A 104 20.31 -12.84 -11.35
C ALA A 104 21.75 -12.56 -11.82
N SER A 105 21.96 -11.66 -12.78
CA SER A 105 23.29 -11.33 -13.32
C SER A 105 23.99 -10.21 -12.56
N THR A 106 23.32 -9.57 -11.59
CA THR A 106 23.88 -8.45 -10.81
C THR A 106 25.24 -8.76 -10.17
N PRO A 107 25.44 -9.91 -9.49
CA PRO A 107 26.74 -10.21 -8.88
C PRO A 107 27.87 -10.37 -9.91
N ALA A 108 27.60 -11.04 -11.04
CA ALA A 108 28.57 -11.25 -12.11
C ALA A 108 29.01 -9.92 -12.74
N VAL A 109 28.03 -9.05 -13.06
CA VAL A 109 28.32 -7.71 -13.60
C VAL A 109 29.12 -6.87 -12.60
N ALA A 110 28.78 -6.93 -11.30
CA ALA A 110 29.54 -6.23 -10.26
C ALA A 110 30.97 -6.76 -10.08
N ALA A 111 31.21 -8.04 -10.38
CA ALA A 111 32.54 -8.65 -10.40
C ALA A 111 33.37 -8.28 -11.65
N GLY A 112 32.85 -7.45 -12.54
CA GLY A 112 33.50 -7.06 -13.80
C GLY A 112 33.29 -8.05 -14.94
N GLU A 113 32.45 -9.07 -14.75
CA GLU A 113 32.07 -9.97 -15.82
C GLU A 113 30.99 -9.34 -16.71
N TRP A 114 30.83 -9.89 -17.93
CA TRP A 114 29.70 -9.55 -18.79
C TRP A 114 29.11 -10.83 -19.38
N PRO A 115 28.13 -11.47 -18.71
CA PRO A 115 27.58 -12.76 -19.13
C PRO A 115 26.62 -12.58 -20.32
N ARG A 116 27.15 -12.14 -21.47
CA ARG A 116 26.39 -11.74 -22.66
C ARG A 116 25.45 -12.85 -23.15
N ALA A 117 25.92 -14.09 -23.17
CA ALA A 117 25.15 -15.23 -23.67
C ALA A 117 23.87 -15.47 -22.85
N SER A 118 23.93 -15.34 -21.52
CA SER A 118 22.73 -15.48 -20.69
C SER A 118 21.81 -14.26 -20.79
N LEU A 119 22.38 -13.05 -20.84
CA LEU A 119 21.62 -11.80 -20.93
C LEU A 119 20.94 -11.56 -22.29
N ALA A 120 21.47 -12.15 -23.36
CA ALA A 120 20.94 -12.01 -24.72
C ALA A 120 19.63 -12.78 -24.94
N ASN A 121 19.30 -13.74 -24.07
CA ASN A 121 18.11 -14.59 -24.21
C ASN A 121 16.86 -14.04 -23.50
N GLY A 122 16.94 -12.80 -23.00
CA GLY A 122 15.81 -12.12 -22.38
C GLY A 122 14.68 -11.83 -23.38
N ARG A 123 13.49 -11.54 -22.86
CA ARG A 123 12.28 -11.22 -23.63
C ARG A 123 11.83 -9.78 -23.37
N GLU A 124 11.23 -9.14 -24.36
CA GLU A 124 10.63 -7.81 -24.25
C GLU A 124 9.20 -7.87 -23.68
N LEU A 125 8.66 -6.74 -23.20
CA LEU A 125 7.22 -6.63 -22.86
C LEU A 125 6.34 -6.42 -24.09
N ALA A 126 6.82 -5.63 -25.06
CA ALA A 126 6.05 -5.23 -26.23
C ALA A 126 5.51 -6.45 -27.01
N GLY A 127 4.27 -6.36 -27.49
CA GLY A 127 3.59 -7.44 -28.20
C GLY A 127 3.07 -8.57 -27.31
N LYS A 128 3.31 -8.56 -26.00
CA LYS A 128 2.73 -9.53 -25.06
C LYS A 128 1.36 -9.09 -24.57
N THR A 129 0.60 -10.05 -24.04
CA THR A 129 -0.68 -9.79 -23.36
C THR A 129 -0.47 -9.67 -21.86
N LEU A 130 -0.85 -8.52 -21.29
CA LEU A 130 -0.99 -8.32 -19.85
C LEU A 130 -2.41 -8.70 -19.42
N GLY A 131 -2.53 -9.72 -18.57
CA GLY A 131 -3.78 -10.06 -17.89
C GLY A 131 -3.86 -9.36 -16.53
N VAL A 132 -4.94 -8.60 -16.30
CA VAL A 132 -5.19 -7.90 -15.04
C VAL A 132 -6.42 -8.50 -14.35
N VAL A 133 -6.24 -8.99 -13.12
CA VAL A 133 -7.34 -9.46 -12.26
C VAL A 133 -7.56 -8.42 -11.16
N GLY A 134 -8.75 -7.83 -11.12
CA GLY A 134 -9.06 -6.62 -10.36
C GLY A 134 -8.73 -5.35 -11.12
N PHE A 135 -9.76 -4.64 -11.59
CA PHE A 135 -9.71 -3.41 -12.38
C PHE A 135 -10.04 -2.15 -11.56
N GLY A 136 -9.61 -2.15 -10.29
CA GLY A 136 -9.60 -1.00 -9.41
C GLY A 136 -8.55 0.07 -9.76
N SER A 137 -8.22 0.95 -8.82
CA SER A 137 -7.27 2.06 -9.04
C SER A 137 -5.89 1.60 -9.53
N ILE A 138 -5.34 0.53 -8.93
CA ILE A 138 -4.06 -0.07 -9.34
C ILE A 138 -4.19 -0.71 -10.73
N GLY A 139 -5.18 -1.57 -10.94
CA GLY A 139 -5.37 -2.29 -12.21
C GLY A 139 -5.51 -1.35 -13.42
N ARG A 140 -6.18 -0.21 -13.25
CA ARG A 140 -6.28 0.84 -14.28
C ARG A 140 -4.95 1.51 -14.57
N GLN A 141 -4.16 1.85 -13.55
CA GLN A 141 -2.82 2.43 -13.74
C GLN A 141 -1.86 1.44 -14.40
N THR A 142 -1.85 0.18 -13.96
CA THR A 142 -1.03 -0.87 -14.57
C THR A 142 -1.41 -1.10 -16.04
N THR A 143 -2.71 -1.12 -16.35
CA THR A 143 -3.20 -1.20 -17.74
C THR A 143 -2.72 -0.03 -18.59
N HIS A 144 -2.78 1.18 -18.04
CA HIS A 144 -2.30 2.38 -18.75
C HIS A 144 -0.81 2.27 -19.10
N LEU A 145 0.02 1.91 -18.12
CA LEU A 145 1.47 1.72 -18.33
C LEU A 145 1.78 0.57 -19.30
N GLY A 146 1.07 -0.56 -19.18
CA GLY A 146 1.25 -1.71 -20.07
C GLY A 146 0.94 -1.37 -21.52
N ARG A 147 -0.16 -0.63 -21.77
CA ARG A 147 -0.49 -0.14 -23.12
C ARG A 147 0.56 0.81 -23.66
N ALA A 148 1.06 1.74 -22.83
CA ALA A 148 2.11 2.66 -23.22
C ALA A 148 3.43 1.94 -23.62
N LEU A 149 3.66 0.73 -23.10
CA LEU A 149 4.80 -0.12 -23.44
C LEU A 149 4.52 -1.10 -24.60
N GLY A 150 3.38 -0.94 -25.31
CA GLY A 150 3.04 -1.75 -26.48
C GLY A 150 2.49 -3.14 -26.16
N MET A 151 1.93 -3.35 -24.96
CA MET A 151 1.24 -4.60 -24.62
C MET A 151 -0.23 -4.56 -25.03
N SER A 152 -0.77 -5.71 -25.40
CA SER A 152 -2.22 -5.96 -25.39
C SER A 152 -2.66 -6.14 -23.95
N VAL A 153 -3.78 -5.54 -23.52
CA VAL A 153 -4.23 -5.66 -22.13
C VAL A 153 -5.64 -6.18 -22.07
N ILE A 154 -5.84 -7.25 -21.31
CA ILE A 154 -7.13 -7.81 -20.95
C ILE A 154 -7.32 -7.68 -19.43
N ALA A 155 -8.52 -7.34 -19.00
CA ALA A 155 -8.84 -7.17 -17.59
C ALA A 155 -10.13 -7.90 -17.23
N PHE A 156 -10.16 -8.43 -16.01
CA PHE A 156 -11.34 -9.00 -15.39
C PHE A 156 -11.50 -8.42 -13.99
N ASP A 157 -12.72 -8.08 -13.62
CA ASP A 157 -13.12 -7.73 -12.26
C ASP A 157 -14.39 -8.51 -11.92
N ALA A 158 -14.53 -8.91 -10.66
CA ALA A 158 -15.69 -9.67 -10.19
C ALA A 158 -16.84 -8.75 -9.72
N GLN A 159 -16.57 -7.43 -9.64
CA GLN A 159 -17.55 -6.39 -9.31
C GLN A 159 -18.22 -5.81 -10.55
#